data_AF-A0A2E2URL2-F1
#
_entry.id   AF-A0A2E2URL2-F1
#
_cell.length_a   1.000
_cell.length_b   1.000
_cell.length_c   1.000
_cell.angle_alpha   90.00
_cell.angle_beta   90.00
_cell.angle_gamma   90.00
#
_symmetry.space_group_name_H-M   'P 1'
#
loop_
_entity.id
_entity.type
_entity.pdbx_description
1 polymer ?
#
loop_
_entity_poly.entity_id
_entity_poly.type
_entity_poly.pdbx_seq_one_letter_code
_entity_poly.pdbx_strand_id
1 'polypeptide(L)'
;MSYRKRDSKVEKEISSFLDTYFYPKIVNNFNRYSSKEDQLSGKDVSFSYMRLNKLVVDEKAATHYINKNIRTFAFELSFLLKNGNEVEGWLIDDNKETEYYLLMWINAKSPWNLNKDDIAEINATLVSRKKILDFLNSISYDKEKLKRANRKIRLNRIDGAIGKQKNSEIYFYSSTKYLESPINILIRKRKLESLALKNFKITKETIVEY
;
A
#
# COMPACT_ATOMS: atom_id res chain seq x y z
N MET A 1 14.91 -14.30 10.57
CA MET A 1 15.50 -14.17 9.22
C MET A 1 14.84 -12.99 8.52
N SER A 2 15.61 -12.08 7.93
CA SER A 2 15.07 -10.87 7.29
C SER A 2 14.52 -11.23 5.89
N TYR A 3 13.20 -11.16 5.70
CA TYR A 3 12.54 -11.40 4.41
C TYR A 3 12.82 -10.30 3.36
N ARG A 4 13.56 -9.24 3.72
CA ARG A 4 13.85 -8.07 2.86
C ARG A 4 14.35 -8.41 1.45
N LYS A 5 15.25 -9.41 1.31
CA LYS A 5 15.76 -9.80 -0.03
C LYS A 5 14.66 -10.42 -0.89
N ARG A 6 13.76 -11.18 -0.29
CA ARG A 6 12.59 -11.75 -0.97
C ARG A 6 11.61 -10.63 -1.32
N ASP A 7 11.27 -9.79 -0.35
CA ASP A 7 10.27 -8.74 -0.52
C ASP A 7 10.67 -7.80 -1.67
N SER A 8 11.93 -7.34 -1.69
CA SER A 8 12.47 -6.52 -2.78
C SER A 8 12.47 -7.24 -4.14
N LYS A 9 12.76 -8.55 -4.19
CA LYS A 9 12.68 -9.32 -5.43
C LYS A 9 11.23 -9.42 -5.94
N VAL A 10 10.29 -9.74 -5.04
CA VAL A 10 8.87 -9.88 -5.37
C VAL A 10 8.31 -8.55 -5.89
N GLU A 11 8.61 -7.44 -5.22
CA GLU A 11 8.22 -6.10 -5.65
C GLU A 11 8.73 -5.77 -7.05
N LYS A 12 10.02 -6.06 -7.33
CA LYS A 12 10.60 -5.85 -8.66
C LYS A 12 9.87 -6.63 -9.77
N GLU A 13 9.48 -7.87 -9.50
CA GLU A 13 8.75 -8.70 -10.47
C GLU A 13 7.33 -8.18 -10.70
N ILE A 14 6.68 -7.64 -9.67
CA ILE A 14 5.38 -6.98 -9.78
C ILE A 14 5.49 -5.70 -10.63
N SER A 15 6.46 -4.84 -10.34
CA SER A 15 6.69 -3.62 -11.12
C SER A 15 7.01 -3.96 -12.58
N SER A 16 7.83 -4.99 -12.84
CA SER A 16 8.11 -5.45 -14.20
C SER A 16 6.86 -5.95 -14.94
N PHE A 17 5.93 -6.62 -14.23
CA PHE A 17 4.64 -7.01 -14.79
C PHE A 17 3.80 -5.79 -15.16
N LEU A 18 3.68 -4.79 -14.27
CA LEU A 18 2.92 -3.57 -14.55
C LEU A 18 3.50 -2.77 -15.73
N ASP A 19 4.83 -2.65 -15.80
CA ASP A 19 5.54 -1.96 -16.89
C ASP A 19 5.30 -2.65 -18.24
N THR A 20 5.11 -3.98 -18.24
CA THR A 20 4.88 -4.75 -19.47
C THR A 20 3.39 -4.73 -19.87
N TYR A 21 2.49 -4.94 -18.91
CA TYR A 21 1.10 -5.32 -19.21
C TYR A 21 0.06 -4.28 -18.80
N PHE A 22 0.40 -3.31 -17.96
CA PHE A 22 -0.54 -2.31 -17.43
C PHE A 22 -0.28 -0.91 -18.00
N TYR A 23 0.86 -0.30 -17.64
CA TYR A 23 1.09 1.12 -17.92
C TYR A 23 1.05 1.46 -19.41
N PRO A 24 1.72 0.73 -20.33
CA PRO A 24 1.70 1.07 -21.75
C PRO A 24 0.32 1.08 -22.41
N LYS A 25 -0.68 0.41 -21.79
CA LYS A 25 -2.02 0.23 -22.37
C LYS A 25 -3.04 1.25 -21.84
N ILE A 26 -2.81 1.85 -20.68
CA ILE A 26 -3.86 2.55 -19.93
C ILE A 26 -3.50 3.98 -19.51
N VAL A 27 -2.20 4.31 -19.47
CA VAL A 27 -1.73 5.63 -19.04
C VAL A 27 -0.94 6.32 -20.15
N ASN A 28 -0.83 7.65 -20.05
CA ASN A 28 0.00 8.48 -20.92
C ASN A 28 1.16 9.08 -20.12
N ASN A 29 2.22 9.54 -20.78
CA ASN A 29 3.36 10.23 -20.14
C ASN A 29 3.96 9.44 -18.96
N PHE A 30 4.11 8.12 -19.13
CA PHE A 30 4.61 7.24 -18.07
C PHE A 30 6.09 7.49 -17.78
N ASN A 31 6.43 7.57 -16.49
CA ASN A 31 7.79 7.62 -16.00
C ASN A 31 7.92 6.74 -14.75
N ARG A 32 8.96 5.90 -14.69
CA ARG A 32 9.32 5.13 -13.49
C ARG A 32 10.53 5.76 -12.80
N TYR A 33 10.44 5.88 -11.49
CA TYR A 33 11.52 6.31 -10.63
C TYR A 33 12.21 5.10 -10.00
N SER A 34 13.54 5.13 -9.95
CA SER A 34 14.36 4.04 -9.40
C SER A 34 15.48 4.55 -8.49
N SER A 35 15.60 5.87 -8.33
CA SER A 35 16.56 6.45 -7.40
C SER A 35 16.14 6.14 -5.96
N LYS A 36 17.12 6.06 -5.06
CA LYS A 36 16.85 5.80 -3.66
C LYS A 36 16.08 6.96 -3.03
N GLU A 37 16.38 8.18 -3.47
CA GLU A 37 15.74 9.41 -3.03
C GLU A 37 14.24 9.41 -3.38
N ASP A 38 13.88 9.02 -4.60
CA ASP A 38 12.47 8.92 -5.03
C ASP A 38 11.70 7.84 -4.26
N GLN A 39 12.32 6.67 -4.05
CA GLN A 39 11.71 5.60 -3.25
C GLN A 39 11.49 6.05 -1.81
N LEU A 40 12.43 6.80 -1.23
CA LEU A 40 12.30 7.36 0.10
C LEU A 40 11.21 8.44 0.19
N SER A 41 10.97 9.22 -0.87
CA SER A 41 9.86 10.17 -0.93
C SER A 41 8.50 9.54 -1.29
N GLY A 42 8.48 8.23 -1.58
CA GLY A 42 7.26 7.46 -1.87
C GLY A 42 6.78 7.63 -3.32
N LYS A 43 7.71 7.69 -4.27
CA LYS A 43 7.42 7.87 -5.69
C LYS A 43 7.98 6.69 -6.46
N ASP A 44 7.11 5.82 -6.95
CA ASP A 44 7.52 4.71 -7.81
C ASP A 44 7.33 5.06 -9.29
N VAL A 45 6.20 5.69 -9.61
CA VAL A 45 5.89 6.10 -10.98
C VAL A 45 5.17 7.44 -11.03
N SER A 46 5.18 8.09 -12.19
CA SER A 46 4.24 9.13 -12.53
C SER A 46 3.66 8.94 -13.92
N PHE A 47 2.41 9.36 -14.10
CA PHE A 47 1.72 9.26 -15.39
C PHE A 47 0.49 10.18 -15.45
N SER A 48 -0.03 10.42 -16.64
CA SER A 48 -1.36 11.00 -16.86
C SER A 48 -2.38 9.89 -17.06
N TYR A 49 -3.56 10.03 -16.44
CA TYR A 49 -4.66 9.07 -16.58
C TYR A 49 -6.00 9.80 -16.66
N MET A 50 -6.82 9.42 -17.65
CA MET A 50 -8.03 10.16 -18.03
C MET A 50 -7.73 11.65 -18.28
N ARG A 51 -8.38 12.57 -17.54
CA ARG A 51 -8.17 14.02 -17.61
C ARG A 51 -7.18 14.54 -16.56
N LEU A 52 -6.63 13.65 -15.73
CA LEU A 52 -5.70 14.03 -14.68
C LEU A 52 -4.26 13.90 -15.20
N ASN A 53 -3.46 14.93 -14.97
CA ASN A 53 -2.09 15.01 -15.46
C ASN A 53 -1.09 14.75 -14.33
N LYS A 54 -0.04 13.99 -14.66
CA LYS A 54 1.16 13.80 -13.80
C LYS A 54 0.83 13.38 -12.36
N LEU A 55 0.03 12.32 -12.21
CA LEU A 55 -0.22 11.69 -10.92
C LEU A 55 1.09 11.11 -10.40
N VAL A 56 1.44 11.43 -9.15
CA VAL A 56 2.59 10.81 -8.47
C VAL A 56 2.10 9.61 -7.66
N VAL A 57 2.56 8.41 -8.03
CA VAL A 57 1.99 7.15 -7.55
C VAL A 57 3.05 6.30 -6.84
N ASP A 58 2.65 5.75 -5.70
CA ASP A 58 3.38 4.75 -4.92
C ASP A 58 2.71 3.37 -5.10
N GLU A 59 3.48 2.39 -5.55
CA GLU A 59 3.05 1.02 -5.80
C GLU A 59 3.10 0.22 -4.49
N LYS A 60 1.94 -0.17 -3.97
CA LYS A 60 1.87 -0.95 -2.72
C LYS A 60 1.20 -2.29 -2.95
N ALA A 61 1.96 -3.37 -2.83
CA ALA A 61 1.46 -4.73 -2.98
C ALA A 61 1.34 -5.46 -1.64
N ALA A 62 0.27 -6.25 -1.47
CA ALA A 62 0.11 -7.16 -0.33
C ALA A 62 0.95 -8.45 -0.52
N THR A 63 2.27 -8.32 -0.65
CA THR A 63 3.22 -9.38 -1.04
C THR A 63 3.25 -10.59 -0.10
N HIS A 64 3.05 -10.38 1.21
CA HIS A 64 2.91 -11.48 2.17
C HIS A 64 1.60 -12.27 2.05
N TYR A 65 0.65 -11.75 1.27
CA TYR A 65 -0.72 -12.28 1.14
C TYR A 65 -1.08 -12.65 -0.32
N ILE A 66 -0.09 -12.90 -1.17
CA ILE A 66 -0.30 -13.44 -2.52
C ILE A 66 -1.15 -14.72 -2.41
N ASN A 67 -2.18 -14.86 -3.25
CA ASN A 67 -3.17 -15.94 -3.25
C ASN A 67 -4.04 -16.05 -1.98
N LYS A 68 -4.07 -15.05 -1.09
CA LYS A 68 -4.88 -15.08 0.15
C LYS A 68 -6.16 -14.26 0.08
N ASN A 69 -6.32 -13.40 -0.93
CA ASN A 69 -7.48 -12.53 -1.14
C ASN A 69 -7.92 -11.81 0.16
N ILE A 70 -6.97 -11.19 0.86
CA ILE A 70 -7.27 -10.48 2.11
C ILE A 70 -8.22 -9.31 1.86
N ARG A 71 -9.15 -9.11 2.81
CA ARG A 71 -10.21 -8.08 2.70
C ARG A 71 -9.82 -6.72 3.26
N THR A 72 -8.53 -6.46 3.41
CA THR A 72 -7.96 -5.24 3.98
C THR A 72 -6.65 -4.89 3.31
N PHE A 73 -6.23 -3.64 3.43
CA PHE A 73 -4.87 -3.19 3.14
C PHE A 73 -4.29 -2.49 4.38
N ALA A 74 -3.00 -2.69 4.65
CA ALA A 74 -2.33 -2.09 5.80
C ALA A 74 -1.64 -0.79 5.40
N PHE A 75 -1.83 0.25 6.20
CA PHE A 75 -1.19 1.55 6.06
C PHE A 75 -0.34 1.81 7.30
N GLU A 76 0.95 2.03 7.09
CA GLU A 76 1.88 2.22 8.19
C GLU A 76 1.67 3.59 8.86
N LEU A 77 1.56 3.58 10.18
CA LEU A 77 1.51 4.78 11.02
C LEU A 77 2.87 5.08 11.62
N SER A 78 3.61 4.05 12.06
CA SER A 78 4.98 4.19 12.54
C SER A 78 5.72 2.85 12.59
N PHE A 79 7.04 2.94 12.64
CA PHE A 79 7.94 1.84 12.96
C PHE A 79 9.15 2.34 13.74
N LEU A 80 9.92 1.41 14.33
CA LEU A 80 11.12 1.69 15.09
C LEU A 80 12.37 1.37 14.27
N LEU A 81 13.36 2.25 14.36
CA LEU A 81 14.72 1.98 13.91
C LEU A 81 15.45 1.09 14.91
N LYS A 82 16.59 0.52 14.49
CA LYS A 82 17.42 -0.34 15.36
C LYS A 82 17.87 0.35 16.66
N ASN A 83 17.99 1.67 16.64
CA ASN A 83 18.36 2.49 17.80
C ASN A 83 17.16 2.88 18.67
N GLY A 84 15.95 2.38 18.36
CA GLY A 84 14.72 2.67 19.10
C GLY A 84 14.00 3.95 18.69
N ASN A 85 14.55 4.75 17.76
CA ASN A 85 13.89 5.95 17.27
C ASN A 85 12.65 5.57 16.45
N GLU A 86 11.54 6.23 16.73
CA GLU A 86 10.30 6.07 15.97
C GLU A 86 10.32 6.91 14.70
N VAL A 87 9.92 6.31 13.58
CA VAL A 87 9.78 6.95 12.28
C VAL A 87 8.30 6.96 11.91
N GLU A 88 7.83 8.11 11.42
CA GLU A 88 6.46 8.29 10.96
C GLU A 88 6.22 7.46 9.69
N GLY A 89 5.12 6.71 9.67
CA GLY A 89 4.76 5.83 8.57
C GLY A 89 4.22 6.58 7.36
N TRP A 90 4.35 5.96 6.19
CA TRP A 90 4.12 6.59 4.88
C TRP A 90 2.71 7.12 4.63
N LEU A 91 1.69 6.70 5.41
CA LEU A 91 0.35 7.28 5.27
C LEU A 91 0.29 8.70 5.82
N ILE A 92 0.93 8.94 6.97
CA ILE A 92 0.79 10.20 7.71
C ILE A 92 2.01 11.11 7.57
N ASP A 93 3.17 10.63 7.10
CA ASP A 93 4.37 11.44 6.90
C ASP A 93 4.15 12.55 5.85
N ASP A 94 4.30 13.82 6.27
CA ASP A 94 4.08 14.99 5.39
C ASP A 94 5.23 15.19 4.40
N ASN A 95 6.38 14.52 4.60
CA ASN A 95 7.51 14.60 3.68
C ASN A 95 7.36 13.65 2.48
N LYS A 96 6.28 12.86 2.42
CA LYS A 96 5.97 12.00 1.27
C LYS A 96 5.35 12.81 0.16
N GLU A 97 5.92 12.67 -1.03
CA GLU A 97 5.41 13.26 -2.27
C GLU A 97 4.29 12.42 -2.90
N THR A 98 3.97 11.25 -2.33
CA THR A 98 2.90 10.38 -2.80
C THR A 98 1.54 11.08 -2.80
N GLU A 99 0.92 11.18 -3.97
CA GLU A 99 -0.45 11.70 -4.13
C GLU A 99 -1.48 10.57 -4.22
N TYR A 100 -1.09 9.47 -4.86
CA TYR A 100 -1.92 8.29 -5.08
C TYR A 100 -1.18 7.01 -4.69
N TYR A 101 -1.93 6.03 -4.21
CA TYR A 101 -1.46 4.67 -4.06
C TYR A 101 -2.07 3.79 -5.15
N LEU A 102 -1.27 2.92 -5.75
CA LEU A 102 -1.75 1.77 -6.50
C LEU A 102 -1.68 0.55 -5.58
N LEU A 103 -2.79 0.26 -4.90
CA LEU A 103 -2.90 -0.84 -3.94
C LEU A 103 -3.19 -2.15 -4.66
N MET A 104 -2.38 -3.19 -4.43
CA MET A 104 -2.42 -4.41 -5.24
C MET A 104 -2.64 -5.68 -4.41
N TRP A 105 -3.55 -6.52 -4.89
CA TRP A 105 -3.79 -7.88 -4.44
C TRP A 105 -3.49 -8.85 -5.59
N ILE A 106 -2.56 -9.77 -5.36
CA ILE A 106 -1.94 -10.56 -6.42
C ILE A 106 -2.40 -12.01 -6.33
N ASN A 107 -2.77 -12.56 -7.49
CA ASN A 107 -2.94 -13.99 -7.73
C ASN A 107 -1.83 -14.45 -8.68
N ALA A 108 -1.08 -15.47 -8.27
CA ALA A 108 0.06 -15.99 -9.00
C ALA A 108 0.19 -17.50 -8.87
N LYS A 109 0.82 -18.14 -9.86
CA LYS A 109 1.12 -19.58 -9.83
C LYS A 109 2.07 -19.94 -8.69
N SER A 110 3.07 -19.10 -8.43
CA SER A 110 4.09 -19.30 -7.38
C SER A 110 4.16 -18.08 -6.45
N PRO A 111 3.60 -18.15 -5.22
CA PRO A 111 3.56 -17.00 -4.31
C PRO A 111 4.89 -16.73 -3.59
N TRP A 112 5.78 -17.73 -3.46
CA TRP A 112 7.00 -17.58 -2.67
C TRP A 112 8.17 -17.01 -3.47
N ASN A 113 8.40 -17.59 -4.66
CA ASN A 113 9.45 -17.19 -5.61
C ASN A 113 8.81 -16.57 -6.85
N LEU A 114 8.03 -15.50 -6.64
CA LEU A 114 7.28 -14.85 -7.71
C LEU A 114 8.23 -14.43 -8.83
N ASN A 115 7.89 -14.81 -10.06
CA ASN A 115 8.37 -14.20 -11.29
C ASN A 115 7.21 -13.46 -11.95
N LYS A 116 7.47 -12.39 -12.73
CA LYS A 116 6.42 -11.68 -13.47
C LYS A 116 5.55 -12.61 -14.31
N ASP A 117 6.13 -13.69 -14.84
CA ASP A 117 5.42 -14.62 -15.69
C ASP A 117 4.48 -15.58 -14.95
N ASP A 118 4.68 -15.71 -13.63
CA ASP A 118 3.81 -16.46 -12.73
C ASP A 118 2.58 -15.66 -12.30
N ILE A 119 2.59 -14.33 -12.46
CA ILE A 119 1.46 -13.47 -12.12
C ILE A 119 0.33 -13.77 -13.10
N ALA A 120 -0.76 -14.31 -12.56
CA ALA A 120 -1.97 -14.61 -13.31
C ALA A 120 -2.89 -13.38 -13.36
N GLU A 121 -3.00 -12.68 -12.22
CA GLU A 121 -3.89 -11.53 -12.09
C GLU A 121 -3.41 -10.60 -10.97
N ILE A 122 -3.53 -9.29 -11.21
CA ILE A 122 -3.44 -8.26 -10.18
C ILE A 122 -4.79 -7.53 -10.11
N ASN A 123 -5.41 -7.53 -8.93
CA ASN A 123 -6.48 -6.59 -8.63
C ASN A 123 -5.84 -5.35 -8.03
N ALA A 124 -6.00 -4.21 -8.69
CA ALA A 124 -5.38 -2.96 -8.28
C ALA A 124 -6.44 -1.88 -8.02
N THR A 125 -6.20 -1.06 -6.99
CA THR A 125 -7.03 0.10 -6.65
C THR A 125 -6.14 1.35 -6.69
N LEU A 126 -6.41 2.25 -7.63
CA LEU A 126 -5.77 3.56 -7.70
C LEU A 126 -6.56 4.54 -6.85
N VAL A 127 -6.02 4.95 -5.71
CA VAL A 127 -6.72 5.79 -4.72
C VAL A 127 -5.86 6.94 -4.26
N SER A 128 -6.45 8.13 -4.15
CA SER A 128 -5.77 9.30 -3.64
C SER A 128 -5.49 9.18 -2.14
N ARG A 129 -4.26 9.52 -1.73
CA ARG A 129 -3.88 9.66 -0.32
C ARG A 129 -4.82 10.63 0.41
N LYS A 130 -5.17 11.75 -0.22
CA LYS A 130 -6.11 12.73 0.33
C LYS A 130 -7.48 12.10 0.63
N LYS A 131 -8.05 11.32 -0.30
CA LYS A 131 -9.36 10.66 -0.08
C LYS A 131 -9.33 9.67 1.07
N ILE A 132 -8.20 8.97 1.28
CA ILE A 132 -8.02 8.09 2.45
C ILE A 132 -8.02 8.90 3.74
N LEU A 133 -7.25 9.99 3.79
CA LEU A 133 -7.19 10.87 4.97
C LEU A 133 -8.53 11.56 5.25
N ASP A 134 -9.23 12.04 4.22
CA ASP A 134 -10.57 12.61 4.33
C ASP A 134 -11.57 11.58 4.90
N PHE A 135 -11.49 10.33 4.42
CA PHE A 135 -12.30 9.24 4.97
C PHE A 135 -11.97 8.99 6.44
N LEU A 136 -10.71 8.87 6.81
CA LEU A 136 -10.31 8.67 8.20
C LEU A 136 -10.81 9.82 9.09
N ASN A 137 -10.68 11.07 8.61
CA ASN A 137 -11.22 12.23 9.31
C ASN A 137 -12.75 12.16 9.47
N SER A 138 -13.48 11.72 8.45
CA SER A 138 -14.95 11.56 8.50
C SER A 138 -15.43 10.56 9.56
N ILE A 139 -14.59 9.58 9.92
CA ILE A 139 -14.83 8.62 11.01
C ILE A 139 -14.07 9.00 12.28
N SER A 140 -13.76 10.29 12.45
CA SER A 140 -13.11 10.87 13.64
C SER A 140 -11.68 10.40 13.88
N TYR A 141 -10.93 10.03 12.85
CA TYR A 141 -9.49 9.74 12.89
C TYR A 141 -8.70 10.73 12.02
N ASP A 142 -8.60 11.97 12.49
CA ASP A 142 -7.60 12.92 11.96
C ASP A 142 -6.16 12.48 12.28
N LYS A 143 -5.18 13.18 11.71
CA LYS A 143 -3.75 12.88 11.88
C LYS A 143 -3.32 12.86 13.35
N GLU A 144 -3.81 13.79 14.17
CA GLU A 144 -3.46 13.86 15.60
C GLU A 144 -4.04 12.69 16.41
N LYS A 145 -5.25 12.27 16.08
CA LYS A 145 -5.88 11.08 16.70
C LYS A 145 -5.18 9.80 16.27
N LEU A 146 -4.73 9.68 15.02
CA LEU A 146 -3.90 8.57 14.57
C LEU A 146 -2.58 8.51 15.35
N LYS A 147 -1.89 9.66 15.51
CA LYS A 147 -0.67 9.77 16.33
C LYS A 147 -0.93 9.40 17.80
N ARG A 148 -2.05 9.84 18.37
CA ARG A 148 -2.45 9.49 19.74
C ARG A 148 -2.73 8.01 19.90
N ALA A 149 -3.46 7.39 18.97
CA ALA A 149 -3.72 5.95 18.97
C ALA A 149 -2.41 5.16 18.87
N ASN A 150 -1.52 5.56 17.96
CA ASN A 150 -0.18 4.99 17.80
C ASN A 150 0.64 5.06 19.10
N ARG A 151 0.74 6.24 19.73
CA ARG A 151 1.41 6.41 21.04
C ARG A 151 0.81 5.50 22.10
N LYS A 152 -0.52 5.40 22.17
CA LYS A 152 -1.21 4.57 23.15
C LYS A 152 -0.91 3.08 22.94
N ILE A 153 -0.91 2.60 21.69
CA ILE A 153 -0.54 1.22 21.33
C ILE A 153 0.91 0.93 21.75
N ARG A 154 1.83 1.85 21.41
CA ARG A 154 3.26 1.75 21.71
C ARG A 154 3.55 1.70 23.21
N LEU A 155 3.02 2.66 23.98
CA LEU A 155 3.23 2.77 25.43
C LEU A 155 2.68 1.57 26.19
N ASN A 156 1.51 1.07 25.79
CA ASN A 156 0.88 -0.10 26.42
C ASN A 156 1.39 -1.43 25.87
N ARG A 157 2.37 -1.42 24.95
CA ARG A 157 2.96 -2.62 24.33
C ARG A 157 1.91 -3.59 23.76
N ILE A 158 0.85 -3.04 23.17
CA ILE A 158 -0.24 -3.86 22.61
C ILE A 158 0.26 -4.57 21.35
N ASP A 159 0.00 -5.87 21.25
CA ASP A 159 0.31 -6.71 20.09
C ASP A 159 -0.98 -7.28 19.48
N GLY A 160 -1.00 -7.43 18.15
CA GLY A 160 -2.16 -7.92 17.41
C GLY A 160 -3.16 -6.82 17.02
N ALA A 161 -4.42 -7.21 16.82
CA ALA A 161 -5.49 -6.33 16.31
C ALA A 161 -6.18 -5.54 17.44
N ILE A 162 -6.35 -4.23 17.25
CA ILE A 162 -6.97 -3.31 18.20
C ILE A 162 -8.18 -2.62 17.55
N GLY A 163 -9.34 -2.65 18.22
CA GLY A 163 -10.56 -2.00 17.75
C GLY A 163 -11.26 -2.71 16.59
N LYS A 164 -10.92 -3.98 16.33
CA LYS A 164 -11.53 -4.79 15.27
C LYS A 164 -12.97 -5.16 15.63
N GLN A 165 -13.93 -4.57 14.91
CA GLN A 165 -15.35 -4.87 15.05
C GLN A 165 -15.94 -5.34 13.71
N LYS A 166 -17.06 -6.08 13.75
CA LYS A 166 -17.70 -6.66 12.55
C LYS A 166 -18.04 -5.59 11.51
N ASN A 167 -18.54 -4.45 11.96
CA ASN A 167 -19.02 -3.36 11.10
C ASN A 167 -18.01 -2.22 10.93
N SER A 168 -16.82 -2.32 11.52
CA SER A 168 -15.80 -1.27 11.36
C SER A 168 -15.09 -1.40 10.01
N GLU A 169 -14.96 -0.26 9.32
CA GLU A 169 -14.16 -0.12 8.10
C GLU A 169 -12.65 -0.09 8.38
N ILE A 170 -12.27 0.15 9.64
CA ILE A 170 -10.87 0.21 10.05
C ILE A 170 -10.59 -0.55 11.34
N TYR A 171 -9.33 -0.90 11.56
CA TYR A 171 -8.81 -1.28 12.87
C TYR A 171 -7.28 -1.11 12.88
N PHE A 172 -6.67 -1.04 14.06
CA PHE A 172 -5.22 -0.96 14.16
C PHE A 172 -4.62 -2.36 14.29
N TYR A 173 -3.37 -2.52 13.87
CA TYR A 173 -2.60 -3.71 14.10
C TYR A 173 -1.17 -3.36 14.47
N SER A 174 -0.69 -3.98 15.53
CA SER A 174 0.69 -3.87 16.01
C SER A 174 1.33 -5.25 15.93
N SER A 175 2.60 -5.29 15.54
CA SER A 175 3.37 -6.55 15.52
C SER A 175 4.69 -6.39 16.23
N THR A 176 4.78 -6.82 17.49
CA THR A 176 6.01 -6.78 18.29
C THR A 176 7.02 -7.86 17.91
N LYS A 177 6.62 -8.80 17.03
CA LYS A 177 7.50 -9.88 16.52
C LYS A 177 8.67 -9.39 15.67
N TYR A 178 8.57 -8.18 15.11
CA TYR A 178 9.63 -7.58 14.30
C TYR A 178 10.39 -6.55 15.11
N LEU A 179 11.69 -6.41 14.85
CA LEU A 179 12.52 -5.37 15.45
C LEU A 179 11.94 -3.96 15.21
N GLU A 180 11.38 -3.76 14.02
CA GLU A 180 10.73 -2.52 13.61
C GLU A 180 9.39 -2.27 14.33
N SER A 181 8.79 -3.32 14.93
CA SER A 181 7.52 -3.25 15.66
C SER A 181 6.48 -2.34 14.98
N PRO A 182 6.13 -2.57 13.70
CA PRO A 182 5.31 -1.63 12.95
C PRO A 182 3.90 -1.54 13.53
N ILE A 183 3.35 -0.33 13.56
CA ILE A 183 1.95 -0.06 13.87
C ILE A 183 1.27 0.40 12.59
N ASN A 184 0.19 -0.29 12.23
CA ASN A 184 -0.57 -0.04 11.02
C ASN A 184 -2.03 0.27 11.35
N ILE A 185 -2.67 1.05 10.48
CA ILE A 185 -4.12 1.08 10.34
C ILE A 185 -4.51 0.21 9.15
N LEU A 186 -5.42 -0.74 9.37
CA LEU A 186 -5.97 -1.57 8.31
C LEU A 186 -7.29 -1.00 7.87
N ILE A 187 -7.45 -0.79 6.57
CA ILE A 187 -8.69 -0.32 5.96
C ILE A 187 -9.29 -1.44 5.12
N ARG A 188 -10.61 -1.65 5.19
CA ARG A 188 -11.30 -2.67 4.39
C ARG A 188 -11.12 -2.41 2.89
N LYS A 189 -10.85 -3.48 2.14
CA LYS A 189 -10.68 -3.44 0.67
C LYS A 189 -11.87 -2.77 -0.02
N ARG A 190 -13.10 -3.20 0.30
CA ARG A 190 -14.35 -2.60 -0.22
C ARG A 190 -14.41 -1.08 -0.04
N LYS A 191 -13.87 -0.57 1.08
CA LYS A 191 -13.92 0.84 1.39
C LYS A 191 -12.91 1.59 0.53
N LEU A 192 -11.70 1.05 0.37
CA LEU A 192 -10.68 1.58 -0.53
C LEU A 192 -11.18 1.61 -1.98
N GLU A 193 -11.81 0.53 -2.44
CA GLU A 193 -12.42 0.44 -3.78
C GLU A 193 -13.48 1.52 -4.00
N SER A 194 -14.31 1.81 -2.99
CA SER A 194 -15.32 2.88 -3.05
C SER A 194 -14.73 4.31 -3.05
N LEU A 195 -13.51 4.47 -2.54
CA LEU A 195 -12.79 5.76 -2.52
C LEU A 195 -11.93 5.94 -3.78
N ALA A 196 -11.71 4.88 -4.54
CA ALA A 196 -10.79 4.82 -5.65
C ALA A 196 -11.12 5.89 -6.71
N LEU A 197 -10.08 6.35 -7.39
CA LEU A 197 -10.26 6.94 -8.71
C LEU A 197 -10.69 5.86 -9.69
N LYS A 198 -10.03 4.69 -9.63
CA LYS A 198 -10.39 3.53 -10.45
C LYS A 198 -9.92 2.22 -9.83
N ASN A 199 -10.66 1.14 -10.08
CA ASN A 199 -10.24 -0.23 -9.81
C ASN A 199 -9.94 -0.96 -11.12
N PHE A 200 -8.93 -1.82 -11.08
CA PHE A 200 -8.44 -2.57 -12.21
C PHE A 200 -8.33 -4.05 -11.86
N LYS A 201 -8.65 -4.89 -12.83
CA LYS A 201 -8.23 -6.28 -12.89
C LYS A 201 -7.29 -6.41 -14.09
N ILE A 202 -6.05 -6.77 -13.81
CA ILE A 202 -4.94 -6.74 -14.76
C ILE A 202 -4.46 -8.19 -14.98
N THR A 203 -4.49 -8.65 -16.23
CA THR A 203 -3.85 -9.88 -16.69
C THR A 203 -2.86 -9.56 -17.80
N LYS A 204 -2.15 -10.56 -18.33
CA LYS A 204 -1.24 -10.34 -19.47
C LYS A 204 -2.01 -9.93 -20.73
N GLU A 205 -3.20 -10.50 -20.89
CA GLU A 205 -4.06 -10.36 -22.06
C GLU A 205 -4.95 -9.11 -21.96
N THR A 206 -5.53 -8.85 -20.79
CA THR A 206 -6.61 -7.85 -20.63
C THR A 206 -6.43 -6.97 -19.41
N ILE A 207 -6.98 -5.75 -19.52
CA ILE A 207 -7.18 -4.86 -18.39
C ILE A 207 -8.68 -4.58 -18.33
N VAL A 208 -9.31 -4.90 -17.21
CA VAL A 208 -10.73 -4.61 -16.96
C VAL A 208 -10.83 -3.55 -15.88
N GLU A 209 -11.51 -2.48 -16.23
CA GLU A 209 -11.81 -1.34 -15.38
C GLU A 209 -13.19 -1.52 -14.73
N TYR A 210 -13.29 -1.41 -13.39
CA TYR A 210 -14.55 -1.53 -12.64
C TYR A 210 -14.69 -0.54 -11.49
#